data_AF-A0AAU1UYG4-F1
#
_entry.id   AF-A0AAU1UYG4-F1
#
_cell.length_a   1.000
_cell.length_b   1.000
_cell.length_c   1.000
_cell.angle_alpha   90.00
_cell.angle_beta   90.00
_cell.angle_gamma   90.00
#
_symmetry.space_group_name_H-M   'P 1'
#
loop_
_entity.id
_entity.type
_entity.pdbx_description
1 polymer ?
#
loop_
_entity_poly.entity_id
_entity_poly.type
_entity_poly.pdbx_seq_one_letter_code
_entity_poly.pdbx_strand_id
1 'polypeptide(L)'
;MKAGLGHLKVTPHKLRHTAASLAIASGADVNVVQTMLGHKSATLTLDTYGHLFPDRLDEVSKKMHKRRSKQLAKAKAKLEKAEKKARKAAEAVAVLEDPAA
;
A
#
# COMPACT_ATOMS: atom_id res chain seq x y z
N MET A 1 42.63 -3.24 17.86
CA MET A 1 41.26 -3.34 17.32
C MET A 1 40.85 -4.80 17.21
N LYS A 2 39.80 -5.26 17.91
CA LYS A 2 39.44 -6.70 18.06
C LYS A 2 38.59 -7.30 16.91
N ALA A 3 38.00 -6.48 16.04
CA ALA A 3 37.07 -6.94 15.01
C ALA A 3 37.69 -7.27 13.64
N GLY A 4 39.03 -7.23 13.48
CA GLY A 4 39.70 -7.53 12.20
C GLY A 4 39.52 -6.49 11.06
N LEU A 5 38.72 -5.45 11.27
CA LEU A 5 38.33 -4.45 10.25
C LEU A 5 39.36 -3.31 10.03
N GLY A 6 40.55 -3.39 10.63
CA GLY A 6 41.54 -2.30 10.61
C GLY A 6 42.01 -1.90 9.20
N HIS A 7 42.04 -2.85 8.27
CA HIS A 7 42.45 -2.64 6.88
C HIS A 7 41.41 -1.90 6.03
N LEU A 8 40.13 -1.92 6.43
CA LEU A 8 39.01 -1.32 5.69
C LEU A 8 38.82 0.18 5.95
N LYS A 9 39.62 0.78 6.85
CA LYS A 9 39.48 2.17 7.31
C LYS A 9 38.00 2.50 7.61
N VAL A 10 37.37 1.70 8.48
CA VAL A 10 35.96 1.86 8.85
C VAL A 10 35.79 3.19 9.58
N THR A 11 34.79 3.97 9.19
CA THR A 11 34.41 5.23 9.83
C THR A 11 32.93 5.17 10.22
N PRO A 12 32.47 6.00 11.19
CA PRO A 12 31.04 6.10 11.50
C PRO A 12 30.18 6.41 10.27
N HIS A 13 30.71 7.19 9.32
CA HIS A 13 30.03 7.48 8.06
C HIS A 13 29.80 6.23 7.21
N LYS A 14 30.79 5.33 7.12
CA LYS A 14 30.63 4.04 6.41
C LYS A 14 29.60 3.14 7.10
N LEU A 15 29.61 3.10 8.43
CA LEU A 15 28.61 2.33 9.19
C LEU A 15 27.19 2.88 8.99
N ARG A 16 27.04 4.20 8.87
CA ARG A 16 25.76 4.85 8.56
C ARG A 16 25.24 4.44 7.18
N HIS A 17 26.11 4.39 6.16
CA HIS A 17 25.75 3.86 4.83
C HIS A 17 25.32 2.39 4.92
N THR A 18 26.06 1.57 5.64
CA THR A 18 25.71 0.16 5.85
C THR A 18 24.35 0.00 6.54
N ALA A 19 24.07 0.80 7.58
CA ALA A 19 22.77 0.79 8.26
C ALA A 19 21.62 1.17 7.32
N ALA A 20 21.81 2.18 6.47
CA ALA A 20 20.81 2.58 5.47
C ALA A 20 20.54 1.44 4.46
N SER A 21 21.59 0.83 3.92
CA SER A 21 21.44 -0.28 2.96
C SER A 21 20.74 -1.49 3.57
N LEU A 22 21.07 -1.87 4.82
CA LEU A 22 20.39 -2.97 5.51
C LEU A 22 18.92 -2.65 5.79
N ALA A 23 18.59 -1.42 6.19
CA ALA A 23 17.21 -1.02 6.43
C ALA A 23 16.37 -1.13 5.15
N ILE A 24 16.89 -0.62 4.02
CA ILE A 24 16.22 -0.69 2.71
C ILE A 24 16.05 -2.15 2.27
N ALA A 25 17.08 -2.98 2.39
CA ALA A 25 17.01 -4.40 2.07
C ALA A 25 16.00 -5.16 2.95
N SER A 26 15.81 -4.70 4.19
CA SER A 26 14.79 -5.24 5.12
C SER A 26 13.37 -4.75 4.82
N GLY A 27 13.19 -3.91 3.80
CA GLY A 27 11.87 -3.42 3.36
C GLY A 27 11.44 -2.09 3.99
N ALA A 28 12.35 -1.35 4.63
CA ALA A 28 12.04 0.00 5.09
C ALA A 28 11.73 0.91 3.90
N ASP A 29 10.69 1.75 4.03
CA ASP A 29 10.40 2.79 3.05
C ASP A 29 11.29 4.02 3.24
N VAL A 30 11.25 4.93 2.26
CA VAL A 30 12.07 6.14 2.24
C VAL A 30 11.86 7.02 3.48
N ASN A 31 10.65 7.10 4.01
CA ASN A 31 10.34 7.92 5.17
C ASN A 31 10.97 7.31 6.43
N VAL A 32 10.85 5.99 6.61
CA VAL A 32 11.52 5.28 7.71
C VAL A 32 13.03 5.48 7.67
N VAL A 33 13.65 5.32 6.51
CA VAL A 33 15.11 5.51 6.35
C VAL A 33 15.49 6.97 6.57
N GLN A 34 14.72 7.93 6.06
CA GLN A 34 14.93 9.36 6.29
C GLN A 34 14.91 9.70 7.78
N THR A 35 13.89 9.24 8.51
CA THR A 35 13.76 9.47 9.96
C THR A 35 14.90 8.80 10.72
N MET A 36 15.21 7.53 10.42
CA MET A 36 16.31 6.79 11.04
C MET A 36 17.65 7.52 10.89
N LEU A 37 17.87 8.12 9.72
CA LEU A 37 19.08 8.87 9.42
C LEU A 37 19.03 10.32 9.92
N GLY A 38 17.85 10.87 10.24
CA GLY A 38 17.70 12.28 10.58
C GLY A 38 17.92 13.21 9.38
N HIS A 39 17.61 12.76 8.17
CA HIS A 39 17.67 13.63 6.99
C HIS A 39 16.53 14.65 7.02
N LYS A 40 16.85 15.90 6.70
CA LYS A 40 15.89 17.01 6.67
C LYS A 40 14.80 16.82 5.59
N SER A 41 15.09 16.07 4.54
CA SER A 41 14.15 15.78 3.46
C SER A 41 14.31 14.35 2.94
N ALA A 42 13.21 13.80 2.41
CA ALA A 42 13.22 12.50 1.72
C ALA A 42 14.09 12.54 0.45
N THR A 43 14.16 13.69 -0.22
CA THR A 43 15.01 13.90 -1.41
C THR A 43 16.47 13.56 -1.13
N LEU A 44 17.03 14.03 -0.01
CA LEU A 44 18.41 13.70 0.36
C LEU A 44 18.64 12.18 0.49
N THR A 45 17.67 11.48 1.07
CA THR A 45 17.70 10.01 1.16
C THR A 45 17.59 9.35 -0.20
N LEU A 46 16.71 9.83 -1.08
CA LEU A 46 16.51 9.29 -2.42
C LEU A 46 17.68 9.55 -3.35
N ASP A 47 18.29 10.73 -3.29
CA ASP A 47 19.48 11.06 -4.09
C ASP A 47 20.65 10.13 -3.73
N THR A 48 20.75 9.76 -2.45
CA THR A 48 21.86 8.93 -1.95
C THR A 48 21.59 7.43 -2.12
N TYR A 49 20.37 6.97 -1.79
CA TYR A 49 20.05 5.55 -1.65
C TYR A 49 18.90 5.08 -2.57
N GLY A 50 18.37 5.95 -3.43
CA GLY A 50 17.22 5.67 -4.30
C GLY A 50 17.39 4.40 -5.13
N HIS A 51 18.60 4.17 -5.63
CA HIS A 51 18.97 2.99 -6.42
C HIS A 51 18.92 1.67 -5.64
N LEU A 52 18.86 1.70 -4.31
CA LEU A 52 18.72 0.50 -3.47
C LEU A 52 17.27 0.09 -3.29
N PHE A 53 16.31 0.97 -3.57
CA PHE A 53 14.90 0.64 -3.44
C PHE A 53 14.48 -0.28 -4.60
N PRO A 54 13.76 -1.38 -4.29
CA PRO A 54 13.28 -2.29 -5.33
C PRO A 54 12.20 -1.60 -6.18
N ASP A 55 12.20 -1.90 -7.48
CA ASP A 55 11.07 -1.56 -8.33
C ASP A 55 9.85 -2.41 -7.93
N ARG A 56 8.75 -1.73 -7.57
CA ARG A 56 7.50 -2.35 -7.12
C ARG A 56 6.29 -1.85 -7.90
N LEU A 57 6.49 -1.17 -9.04
CA LEU A 57 5.39 -0.59 -9.82
C LEU A 57 4.34 -1.65 -10.19
N ASP A 58 4.78 -2.82 -10.67
CA ASP A 58 3.89 -3.93 -11.02
C ASP A 58 3.16 -4.52 -9.81
N GLU A 59 3.85 -4.64 -8.67
CA GLU A 59 3.26 -5.15 -7.43
C GLU A 59 2.14 -4.22 -6.94
N VAL A 60 2.41 -2.91 -6.95
CA VAL A 60 1.46 -1.87 -6.57
C VAL A 60 0.27 -1.85 -7.52
N SER A 61 0.52 -1.92 -8.83
CA SER A 61 -0.54 -1.98 -9.87
C SER A 61 -1.49 -3.16 -9.64
N LYS A 62 -0.94 -4.37 -9.43
CA LYS A 62 -1.72 -5.59 -9.13
C LYS A 62 -2.55 -5.42 -7.85
N LYS A 63 -1.96 -4.86 -6.79
CA LYS A 63 -2.66 -4.58 -5.51
C LYS A 63 -3.79 -3.57 -5.69
N MET A 64 -3.58 -2.51 -6.46
CA MET A 64 -4.60 -1.50 -6.78
C MET A 64 -5.77 -2.13 -7.55
N HIS A 65 -5.48 -2.92 -8.59
CA HIS A 65 -6.50 -3.61 -9.37
C HIS A 65 -7.36 -4.52 -8.50
N LYS A 66 -6.73 -5.34 -7.65
CA LYS A 66 -7.43 -6.25 -6.71
C LYS A 66 -8.35 -5.50 -5.73
N ARG A 67 -7.90 -4.34 -5.22
CA ARG A 67 -8.73 -3.51 -4.32
C ARG A 67 -9.94 -2.96 -5.06
N ARG A 68 -9.74 -2.43 -6.27
CA ARG A 68 -10.81 -1.90 -7.12
C ARG A 68 -11.84 -2.97 -7.47
N SER A 69 -11.41 -4.14 -7.96
CA SER A 69 -12.32 -5.22 -8.36
C SER A 69 -13.21 -5.69 -7.20
N LYS A 70 -12.63 -5.82 -5.99
CA LYS A 70 -13.38 -6.14 -4.78
C LYS A 70 -14.45 -5.09 -4.45
N GLN A 71 -14.14 -3.80 -4.61
CA GLN A 71 -15.12 -2.73 -4.36
C GLN A 71 -16.24 -2.72 -5.41
N LEU A 72 -15.90 -2.95 -6.69
CA LEU A 72 -16.91 -3.06 -7.75
C LEU A 72 -17.85 -4.24 -7.52
N ALA A 73 -17.33 -5.41 -7.13
CA ALA A 73 -18.15 -6.57 -6.81
C ALA A 73 -19.11 -6.29 -5.64
N LYS A 74 -18.63 -5.61 -4.59
CA LYS A 74 -19.48 -5.18 -3.46
C LYS A 74 -20.57 -4.20 -3.91
N ALA A 75 -20.24 -3.23 -4.76
CA ALA A 75 -21.20 -2.26 -5.27
C ALA A 75 -22.29 -2.94 -6.13
N LYS A 76 -21.90 -3.85 -7.04
CA LYS A 76 -22.83 -4.63 -7.85
C LYS A 76 -23.79 -5.46 -7.00
N ALA A 77 -23.26 -6.17 -6.00
CA ALA A 77 -24.10 -6.95 -5.08
C ALA A 77 -25.06 -6.08 -4.27
N LYS A 78 -24.68 -4.85 -3.91
CA LYS A 78 -25.56 -3.89 -3.23
C LYS A 78 -26.67 -3.40 -4.16
N LEU A 79 -26.33 -3.10 -5.42
CA LEU A 79 -27.30 -2.71 -6.45
C LEU A 79 -28.34 -3.80 -6.67
N GLU A 80 -27.92 -5.05 -6.91
CA GLU A 80 -28.85 -6.17 -7.11
C GLU A 80 -29.78 -6.39 -5.92
N LYS A 81 -29.28 -6.23 -4.69
CA LYS A 81 -30.11 -6.33 -3.48
C LYS A 81 -31.13 -5.20 -3.41
N ALA A 82 -30.75 -3.99 -3.79
CA ALA A 82 -31.66 -2.84 -3.84
C ALA A 82 -32.74 -3.03 -4.90
N GLU A 83 -32.38 -3.51 -6.09
CA GLU A 83 -33.31 -3.84 -7.17
C GLU A 83 -34.31 -4.93 -6.76
N LYS A 84 -33.83 -6.01 -6.14
CA LYS A 84 -34.71 -7.08 -5.60
C LYS A 84 -35.66 -6.56 -4.53
N LYS A 85 -35.20 -5.68 -3.64
CA LYS A 85 -36.04 -5.05 -2.62
C LYS A 85 -37.09 -4.13 -3.26
N ALA A 86 -36.71 -3.33 -4.26
CA ALA A 86 -37.60 -2.45 -4.98
C ALA A 86 -38.69 -3.24 -5.74
N ARG A 87 -38.31 -4.33 -6.42
CA ARG A 87 -39.27 -5.22 -7.09
C ARG A 87 -40.28 -5.82 -6.12
N LYS A 88 -39.82 -6.33 -4.97
CA LYS A 88 -40.70 -6.89 -3.94
C LYS A 88 -41.65 -5.83 -3.36
N ALA A 89 -41.17 -4.60 -3.18
CA ALA A 89 -42.01 -3.49 -2.73
C ALA A 89 -43.07 -3.12 -3.78
N ALA A 90 -42.70 -3.05 -5.07
CA ALA A 90 -43.63 -2.77 -6.15
C ALA A 90 -44.71 -3.86 -6.29
N GLU A 91 -44.33 -5.13 -6.16
CA GLU A 91 -45.27 -6.26 -6.17
C GLU A 91 -46.25 -6.19 -4.99
N ALA A 92 -45.76 -5.86 -3.78
CA ALA A 92 -46.62 -5.68 -2.61
C ALA A 92 -47.60 -4.49 -2.76
N VAL A 93 -47.19 -3.41 -3.44
CA VAL A 93 -48.08 -2.27 -3.74
C VAL A 93 -49.15 -2.66 -4.77
N ALA A 94 -48.78 -3.38 -5.84
CA ALA A 94 -49.73 -3.84 -6.86
C ALA A 94 -50.81 -4.77 -6.28
N VAL A 95 -50.48 -5.59 -5.28
CA VAL A 95 -51.46 -6.46 -4.58
C VAL A 95 -52.47 -5.67 -3.74
N LEU A 96 -52.14 -4.44 -3.32
CA LEU A 96 -53.05 -3.58 -2.54
C LEU A 96 -53.99 -2.71 -3.40
N GLU A 97 -53.69 -2.56 -4.70
CA GLU A 97 -54.50 -1.76 -5.65
C GLU A 97 -55.59 -2.58 -6.37
N ASP A 98 -55.77 -3.87 -6.02
CA ASP A 98 -56.85 -4.72 -6.55
C ASP A 98 -57.93 -5.00 -5.47
N PRO A 99 -58.90 -4.08 -5.24
CA PRO A 99 -59.94 -4.24 -4.23
C PRO A 99 -61.16 -5.07 -4.72
N ALA A 100 -60.98 -6.01 -5.66
CA ALA A 100 -62.08 -6.76 -6.26
C ALA A 100 -61.91 -8.29 -6.14
N ALA A 101 -62.12 -8.79 -4.93
CA ALA A 101 -62.74 -10.10 -4.68
C ALA A 101 -63.59 -10.02 -3.41
#